data_AF-A0A231NVY7-F1
#
_entry.id   AF-A0A231NVY7-F1
#
_cell.length_a   1.000
_cell.length_b   1.000
_cell.length_c   1.000
_cell.angle_alpha   90.00
_cell.angle_beta   90.00
_cell.angle_gamma   90.00
#
_symmetry.space_group_name_H-M   'P 1'
#
loop_
_entity.id
_entity.type
_entity.pdbx_description
1 polymer ?
#
loop_
_entity_poly.entity_id
_entity_poly.type
_entity_poly.pdbx_seq_one_letter_code
_entity_poly.pdbx_strand_id
1 'polypeptide(L)'
;MKKKQAAKPVKVKTATDKETHGAMWFECQECGKRWRMWLEKGVEDPRFRRIYPEKHKTVPKNIICQCGGSAEHVDWEKDLKFKNYKPILPHMNYFGMIEGNDCAEPIINRR
;
A
#
# COMPACT_ATOMS: atom_id res chain seq x y z
N MET A 1 -44.53 18.74 18.85
CA MET A 1 -43.09 18.84 18.54
C MET A 1 -42.42 17.49 18.74
N LYS A 2 -42.07 16.77 17.67
CA LYS A 2 -41.21 15.56 17.74
C LYS A 2 -40.12 15.71 16.69
N LYS A 3 -38.93 16.13 17.13
CA LYS A 3 -37.72 16.20 16.31
C LYS A 3 -37.34 14.76 15.90
N LYS A 4 -37.62 14.37 14.67
CA LYS A 4 -37.02 13.16 14.09
C LYS A 4 -35.67 13.54 13.51
N GLN A 5 -34.65 12.96 14.11
CA GLN A 5 -33.24 13.18 13.82
C GLN A 5 -32.95 12.82 12.35
N ALA A 6 -32.24 13.70 11.66
CA ALA A 6 -31.73 13.44 10.33
C ALA A 6 -30.80 12.23 10.38
N ALA A 7 -31.12 11.18 9.63
CA ALA A 7 -30.23 10.06 9.42
C ALA A 7 -28.96 10.59 8.74
N LYS A 8 -27.82 10.41 9.41
CA LYS A 8 -26.50 10.72 8.84
C LYS A 8 -26.34 9.88 7.56
N PRO A 9 -25.84 10.45 6.44
CA PRO A 9 -25.56 9.66 5.26
C PRO A 9 -24.50 8.62 5.62
N VAL A 10 -24.91 7.35 5.57
CA VAL A 10 -24.02 6.19 5.69
C VAL A 10 -23.09 6.26 4.48
N LYS A 11 -21.81 6.60 4.74
CA LYS A 11 -20.79 6.66 3.70
C LYS A 11 -20.66 5.28 3.05
N VAL A 12 -20.74 5.31 1.73
CA VAL A 12 -20.75 4.21 0.79
C VAL A 12 -19.57 3.25 1.05
N LYS A 13 -19.88 1.98 1.27
CA LYS A 13 -18.91 0.87 1.23
C LYS A 13 -18.62 0.54 -0.25
N THR A 14 -17.48 0.94 -0.77
CA THR A 14 -17.00 0.50 -2.09
C THR A 14 -15.48 0.43 -2.12
N ALA A 15 -14.99 -0.71 -2.62
CA ALA A 15 -13.62 -1.23 -2.58
C ALA A 15 -13.22 -1.76 -1.20
N THR A 16 -12.82 -3.04 -1.13
CA THR A 16 -12.17 -3.68 0.02
C THR A 16 -11.30 -2.67 0.78
N ASP A 17 -11.64 -2.36 2.03
CA ASP A 17 -10.97 -1.33 2.83
C ASP A 17 -9.52 -1.76 3.14
N LYS A 18 -8.64 -1.60 2.15
CA LYS A 18 -7.23 -1.89 2.29
C LYS A 18 -6.61 -0.82 3.17
N GLU A 19 -5.86 -1.26 4.16
CA GLU A 19 -5.16 -0.36 5.08
C GLU A 19 -3.66 -0.38 4.80
N THR A 20 -2.99 0.73 5.07
CA THR A 20 -1.55 0.89 4.99
C THR A 20 -0.95 1.37 6.30
N HIS A 21 0.27 0.91 6.56
CA HIS A 21 1.08 1.35 7.70
C HIS A 21 2.25 2.24 7.31
N GLY A 22 2.46 2.50 6.02
CA GLY A 22 3.64 3.21 5.56
C GLY A 22 3.77 3.24 4.04
N ALA A 23 4.84 3.85 3.56
CA ALA A 23 5.17 3.88 2.14
C ALA A 23 6.68 3.94 1.91
N MET A 24 7.11 3.31 0.83
CA MET A 24 8.50 3.27 0.37
C MET A 24 8.65 4.06 -0.92
N TRP A 25 9.83 4.66 -1.14
CA TRP A 25 10.13 5.37 -2.38
C TRP A 25 10.77 4.46 -3.42
N PHE A 26 10.27 4.48 -4.65
CA PHE A 26 10.87 3.74 -5.76
C PHE A 26 11.27 4.69 -6.88
N GLU A 27 12.40 4.40 -7.51
CA GLU A 27 12.91 5.14 -8.66
C GLU A 27 13.30 4.19 -9.80
N CYS A 28 12.78 4.49 -10.99
CA CYS A 28 13.11 3.74 -12.20
C CYS A 28 14.51 4.12 -12.69
N GLN A 29 15.35 3.11 -12.88
CA GLN A 29 16.73 3.28 -13.33
C GLN A 29 16.82 3.66 -14.83
N GLU A 30 15.75 3.44 -15.60
CA GLU A 30 15.73 3.76 -17.04
C GLU A 30 15.21 5.18 -17.34
N CYS A 31 14.08 5.57 -16.74
CA CYS A 31 13.44 6.86 -17.04
C CYS A 31 13.52 7.89 -15.91
N GLY A 32 14.14 7.54 -14.78
CA GLY A 32 14.25 8.41 -13.60
C GLY A 32 12.91 8.72 -12.91
N LYS A 33 11.80 8.11 -13.35
CA LYS A 33 10.50 8.32 -12.71
C LYS A 33 10.57 7.83 -11.28
N ARG A 34 10.11 8.67 -10.36
CA ARG A 34 10.07 8.38 -8.93
C ARG A 34 8.65 8.41 -8.39
N TRP A 35 8.28 7.43 -7.57
CA TRP A 35 6.95 7.34 -6.97
C TRP A 35 6.96 6.62 -5.63
N ARG A 36 5.85 6.74 -4.89
CA ARG A 36 5.65 6.00 -3.64
C ARG A 36 4.88 4.71 -3.89
N MET A 37 5.32 3.66 -3.22
CA MET A 37 4.59 2.41 -3.04
C MET A 37 4.10 2.33 -1.61
N TRP A 38 2.78 2.37 -1.40
CA TRP A 38 2.17 2.20 -0.09
C TRP A 38 2.21 0.73 0.33
N LEU A 39 2.40 0.46 1.62
CA LEU A 39 2.51 -0.90 2.15
C LEU A 39 1.16 -1.33 2.71
N GLU A 40 0.48 -2.27 2.04
CA GLU A 40 -0.72 -2.89 2.61
C GLU A 40 -0.38 -3.56 3.95
N LYS A 41 -1.31 -3.53 4.89
CA LYS A 41 -1.18 -4.20 6.19
C LYS A 41 -0.73 -5.65 6.01
N GLY A 42 0.37 -6.01 6.65
CA GLY A 42 1.00 -7.33 6.52
C GLY A 42 2.18 -7.39 5.55
N VAL A 43 2.39 -6.37 4.72
CA VAL A 43 3.57 -6.23 3.86
C VAL A 43 4.64 -5.41 4.58
N GLU A 44 5.83 -5.98 4.82
CA GLU A 44 6.93 -5.33 5.55
C GLU A 44 6.46 -4.73 6.89
N ASP A 45 5.45 -5.34 7.52
CA ASP A 45 4.83 -4.84 8.74
C ASP A 45 5.33 -5.64 9.95
N PRO A 46 6.22 -5.05 10.78
CA PRO A 46 6.78 -5.76 11.93
C PRO A 46 5.74 -6.11 12.99
N ARG A 47 4.67 -5.30 13.11
CA ARG A 47 3.60 -5.52 14.10
C ARG A 47 2.74 -6.68 13.65
N PHE A 48 2.40 -6.71 12.38
CA PHE A 48 1.66 -7.82 11.79
C PHE A 48 2.46 -9.11 11.83
N ARG A 49 3.75 -9.08 11.44
CA ARG A 49 4.65 -10.25 11.48
C ARG A 49 4.75 -10.90 12.86
N ARG A 50 4.71 -10.10 13.92
CA ARG A 50 4.77 -10.62 15.31
C ARG A 50 3.53 -11.45 15.66
N ILE A 51 2.37 -11.11 15.11
CA ILE A 51 1.08 -11.74 15.43
C ILE A 51 0.76 -12.86 14.43
N TYR A 52 1.08 -12.66 13.16
CA TYR A 52 0.79 -13.57 12.04
C TYR A 52 2.05 -13.76 11.16
N PRO A 53 3.09 -14.44 11.67
CA PRO A 53 4.36 -14.60 10.97
C PRO A 53 4.24 -15.30 9.62
N GLU A 54 3.35 -16.28 9.51
CA GLU A 54 3.08 -17.06 8.30
C GLU A 54 2.33 -16.29 7.21
N LYS A 55 1.68 -15.18 7.58
CA LYS A 55 0.93 -14.32 6.66
C LYS A 55 1.70 -13.05 6.28
N HIS A 56 2.83 -12.78 6.92
CA HIS A 56 3.65 -11.61 6.58
C HIS A 56 4.30 -11.78 5.21
N LYS A 57 4.25 -10.73 4.38
CA LYS A 57 4.92 -10.70 3.08
C LYS A 57 6.01 -9.65 3.05
N THR A 58 7.08 -9.95 2.32
CA THR A 58 8.11 -8.97 1.99
C THR A 58 7.82 -8.31 0.65
N VAL A 59 8.37 -7.12 0.44
CA VAL A 59 8.34 -6.48 -0.89
C VAL A 59 9.35 -7.15 -1.83
N PRO A 60 9.08 -7.20 -3.13
CA PRO A 60 10.10 -7.57 -4.12
C PRO A 60 11.23 -6.54 -4.12
N LYS A 61 12.46 -6.98 -4.41
CA LYS A 61 13.63 -6.09 -4.49
C LYS A 61 13.47 -5.04 -5.59
N ASN A 62 12.96 -5.47 -6.74
CA ASN A 62 12.78 -4.66 -7.94
C ASN A 62 11.33 -4.76 -8.41
N ILE A 63 10.79 -3.66 -8.94
CA ILE A 63 9.47 -3.61 -9.56
C ILE A 63 9.56 -3.03 -10.96
N ILE A 64 8.59 -3.35 -11.81
CA ILE A 64 8.55 -2.86 -13.18
C ILE A 64 7.92 -1.46 -13.24
N CYS A 65 8.65 -0.52 -13.84
CA CYS A 65 8.15 0.80 -14.16
C CYS A 65 7.19 0.74 -15.36
N GLN A 66 6.32 1.73 -15.47
CA GLN A 66 5.40 1.85 -16.61
C GLN A 66 6.11 2.09 -17.96
N CYS A 67 7.37 2.54 -17.95
CA CYS A 67 8.19 2.62 -19.18
C CYS A 67 8.75 1.27 -19.62
N GLY A 68 8.58 0.20 -18.82
CA GLY A 68 9.20 -1.11 -19.02
C GLY A 68 10.52 -1.32 -18.27
N GLY A 69 11.12 -0.26 -17.73
CA GLY A 69 12.38 -0.34 -16.98
C GLY A 69 12.22 -0.91 -15.57
N SER A 70 13.35 -1.30 -14.95
CA SER A 70 13.40 -1.71 -13.55
C SER A 70 13.37 -0.50 -12.62
N ALA A 71 12.73 -0.63 -11.46
CA ALA A 71 12.72 0.37 -10.40
C ALA A 71 13.04 -0.28 -9.05
N GLU A 72 13.82 0.44 -8.26
CA GLU A 72 14.39 -0.04 -7.00
C GLU A 72 14.03 0.90 -5.85
N HIS A 73 14.10 0.38 -4.62
CA HIS A 73 13.85 1.18 -3.42
C HIS A 73 15.00 2.15 -3.17
N VAL A 74 14.66 3.44 -3.07
CA VAL A 74 15.57 4.55 -2.80
C VAL A 74 15.13 5.34 -1.58
N ASP A 75 15.99 6.20 -1.04
CA ASP A 75 15.67 7.13 0.06
C ASP A 75 15.02 6.44 1.28
N TRP A 76 15.63 5.36 1.75
CA TRP A 76 15.20 4.53 2.90
C TRP A 76 14.89 5.37 4.15
N GLU A 77 15.64 6.44 4.37
CA GLU A 77 15.48 7.37 5.49
C GLU A 77 14.23 8.26 5.39
N LYS A 78 13.64 8.37 4.19
CA LYS A 78 12.43 9.17 3.92
C LYS A 78 11.16 8.31 3.81
N ASP A 79 11.27 7.01 4.08
CA ASP A 79 10.12 6.12 4.12
C ASP A 79 9.14 6.55 5.21
N LEU A 80 7.85 6.46 4.87
CA LEU A 80 6.79 6.81 5.80
C LEU A 80 6.47 5.62 6.69
N LYS A 81 6.40 5.86 8.01
CA LYS A 81 5.96 4.88 9.00
C LYS A 81 4.84 5.48 9.84
N PHE A 82 3.68 4.83 9.84
CA PHE A 82 2.51 5.31 10.56
C PHE A 82 2.28 4.55 11.87
N LYS A 83 1.97 5.31 12.91
CA LYS A 83 1.57 4.75 14.21
C LYS A 83 0.27 3.96 14.11
N ASN A 84 -0.69 4.43 13.33
CA ASN A 84 -1.97 3.75 13.08
C ASN A 84 -2.11 3.43 11.61
N TYR A 85 -2.88 2.38 11.31
CA TYR A 85 -3.24 2.07 9.93
C TYR A 85 -4.12 3.17 9.34
N LYS A 86 -3.95 3.41 8.03
CA LYS A 86 -4.71 4.39 7.25
C LYS A 86 -5.29 3.74 6.01
N PRO A 87 -6.41 4.19 5.45
CA PRO A 87 -6.93 3.62 4.21
C PRO A 87 -5.98 3.88 3.03
N ILE A 88 -5.80 2.88 2.17
CA ILE A 88 -5.20 3.04 0.84
C ILE A 88 -6.26 3.59 -0.09
N LEU A 89 -5.97 4.73 -0.72
CA LEU A 89 -6.91 5.36 -1.64
C LEU A 89 -6.82 4.70 -3.04
N PRO A 90 -7.90 4.66 -3.83
CA PRO A 90 -7.93 3.94 -5.11
C PRO A 90 -6.87 4.37 -6.14
N HIS A 91 -6.36 5.60 -6.06
CA HIS A 91 -5.38 6.14 -7.00
C HIS A 91 -3.92 5.96 -6.56
N MET A 92 -3.69 5.28 -5.43
CA MET A 92 -2.36 5.08 -4.84
C MET A 92 -1.72 3.80 -5.38
N ASN A 93 -0.43 3.82 -5.69
CA ASN A 93 0.32 2.60 -6.01
C ASN A 93 0.70 1.89 -4.72
N TYR A 94 0.53 0.59 -4.62
CA TYR A 94 0.76 -0.11 -3.35
C TYR A 94 1.22 -1.54 -3.55
N PHE A 95 1.86 -2.10 -2.53
CA PHE A 95 2.14 -3.53 -2.46
C PHE A 95 0.97 -4.24 -1.79
N GLY A 96 0.35 -5.15 -2.53
CA GLY A 96 -0.85 -5.86 -2.11
C GLY A 96 -0.56 -7.27 -1.58
N MET A 97 -1.42 -7.71 -0.66
CA MET A 97 -1.44 -9.08 -0.19
C MET A 97 -2.24 -9.94 -1.18
N ILE A 98 -1.56 -10.79 -1.95
CA ILE A 98 -2.21 -11.79 -2.84
C ILE A 98 -1.89 -13.19 -2.31
N GLU A 99 -2.92 -14.00 -2.07
CA GLU A 99 -2.75 -15.39 -1.66
C GLU A 99 -2.05 -16.20 -2.76
N GLY A 100 -1.12 -17.08 -2.38
CA GLY A 100 -0.36 -17.92 -3.31
C GLY A 100 0.98 -17.33 -3.78
N ASN A 101 1.20 -16.02 -3.65
CA ASN A 101 2.51 -15.42 -3.95
C ASN A 101 3.47 -15.53 -2.74
N ASP A 102 4.78 -15.63 -2.96
CA ASP A 102 5.76 -15.55 -1.86
C ASP A 102 5.96 -14.10 -1.39
N CYS A 103 5.99 -13.17 -2.35
CA CYS A 103 6.15 -11.74 -2.09
C CYS A 103 4.81 -10.98 -2.18
N ALA A 104 4.82 -9.73 -1.74
CA ALA A 104 3.73 -8.79 -1.99
C ALA A 104 3.72 -8.34 -3.45
N GLU A 105 2.52 -8.18 -4.03
CA GLU A 105 2.38 -7.85 -5.45
C GLU A 105 2.40 -6.32 -5.65
N PRO A 106 3.22 -5.76 -6.55
CA PRO A 106 3.16 -4.36 -6.89
C PRO A 106 1.92 -4.02 -7.72
N ILE A 107 0.96 -3.32 -7.13
CA ILE A 107 -0.25 -2.85 -7.81
C ILE A 107 -0.05 -1.39 -8.21
N ILE A 108 0.20 -1.20 -9.51
CA ILE A 108 0.41 0.13 -10.11
C ILE A 108 -0.88 0.62 -10.73
N ASN A 109 -1.47 1.65 -10.15
CA ASN A 109 -2.67 2.29 -10.68
C ASN A 109 -2.28 3.22 -11.83
N ARG A 110 -2.62 2.80 -13.05
CA ARG A 110 -2.46 3.63 -14.25
C ARG A 110 -3.51 4.75 -14.18
N ARG A 111 -3.03 6.00 -14.17
CA ARG A 111 -3.86 7.16 -14.47
C ARG A 111 -3.87 7.38 -15.96
#